data_AF-A0A2D8A3Z2-F1
#
_entry.id   AF-A0A2D8A3Z2-F1
#
_cell.length_a   1.000
_cell.length_b   1.000
_cell.length_c   1.000
_cell.angle_alpha   90.00
_cell.angle_beta   90.00
_cell.angle_gamma   90.00
#
_symmetry.space_group_name_H-M   'P 1'
#
loop_
_entity.id
_entity.type
_entity.pdbx_description
1 polymer ?
#
loop_
_entity_poly.entity_id
_entity_poly.type
_entity_poly.pdbx_seq_one_letter_code
_entity_poly.pdbx_strand_id
1 'polypeptide(L)'
;MGEPRSTEPVVLLDEVFPGDTNALNTLFGGHLMSIMDRAAGLAASKFAHEEFVTVSVDALKFERPAYQGDIIRTIGKVVWTSPRTVGVLVRSCRMTRSDWDP
;
A
#
# COMPACT_ATOMS: atom_id res chain seq x y z
N MET A 1 7.24 -6.20 -21.57
CA MET A 1 7.07 -7.01 -20.35
C MET A 1 6.83 -8.46 -20.74
N GLY A 2 7.56 -9.42 -20.15
CA GLY A 2 7.37 -10.86 -20.39
C GLY A 2 6.20 -11.44 -19.59
N GLU A 3 6.12 -12.77 -19.54
CA GLU A 3 5.16 -13.46 -18.65
C GLU A 3 5.41 -13.12 -17.18
N PRO A 4 4.35 -13.00 -16.35
CA PRO A 4 4.49 -12.65 -14.95
C PRO A 4 5.26 -13.71 -14.17
N ARG A 5 6.23 -13.28 -13.36
CA ARG A 5 6.96 -14.18 -12.45
C ARG A 5 6.14 -14.53 -11.21
N SER A 6 5.29 -13.61 -10.77
CA SER A 6 4.38 -13.80 -9.64
C SER A 6 3.16 -12.89 -9.77
N THR A 7 1.97 -13.43 -9.55
CA THR A 7 0.72 -12.67 -9.46
C THR A 7 0.21 -12.53 -8.02
N GLU A 8 0.90 -13.16 -7.06
CA GLU A 8 0.57 -13.09 -5.64
C GLU A 8 0.72 -11.67 -5.10
N PRO A 9 -0.25 -11.18 -4.31
CA PRO A 9 -0.21 -9.83 -3.77
C PRO A 9 0.97 -9.63 -2.82
N VAL A 10 1.33 -8.37 -2.62
CA VAL A 10 2.23 -7.94 -1.54
C VAL A 10 1.38 -7.45 -0.40
N VAL A 11 1.70 -7.89 0.82
CA VAL A 11 1.05 -7.44 2.05
C VAL A 11 2.11 -6.80 2.94
N LEU A 12 1.89 -5.55 3.33
CA LEU A 12 2.69 -4.83 4.32
C LEU A 12 1.86 -4.63 5.58
N LEU A 13 2.55 -4.72 6.72
CA LEU A 13 2.01 -4.41 8.03
C LEU A 13 2.89 -3.34 8.66
N ASP A 14 2.30 -2.18 8.94
CA ASP A 14 3.00 -1.03 9.51
C ASP A 14 2.25 -0.57 10.76
N GLU A 15 2.95 -0.45 11.89
CA GLU A 15 2.37 0.12 13.12
C GLU A 15 2.44 1.64 13.06
N VAL A 16 1.37 2.31 13.48
CA VAL A 16 1.34 3.78 13.57
C VAL A 16 2.08 4.23 14.83
N PHE A 17 3.27 4.79 14.67
CA PHE A 17 4.06 5.37 15.75
C PHE A 17 3.66 6.83 16.01
N PRO A 18 4.05 7.41 17.18
CA PRO A 18 3.77 8.81 17.49
C PRO A 18 4.20 9.79 16.38
N GLY A 19 5.34 9.53 15.74
CA GLY A 19 5.90 10.37 14.67
C GLY A 19 5.13 10.32 13.34
N ASP A 20 4.22 9.34 13.17
CA ASP A 20 3.43 9.18 11.95
C ASP A 20 2.12 9.97 12.01
N THR A 21 1.79 10.55 13.16
CA THR A 21 0.53 11.27 13.39
C THR A 21 0.64 12.76 13.07
N ASN A 22 -0.50 13.37 12.74
CA ASN A 22 -0.64 14.81 12.56
C ASN A 22 -1.12 15.51 13.85
N ALA A 23 -1.27 16.83 13.81
CA ALA A 23 -1.73 17.64 14.95
C ALA A 23 -3.12 17.28 15.50
N LEU A 24 -3.90 16.46 14.78
CA LEU A 24 -5.20 15.93 15.19
C LEU A 24 -5.10 14.50 15.77
N ASN A 25 -3.89 14.03 16.08
CA ASN A 25 -3.61 12.68 16.59
C ASN A 25 -4.13 11.54 15.70
N THR A 26 -4.20 11.78 14.39
CA THR A 26 -4.55 10.76 13.40
C THR A 26 -3.35 10.52 12.50
N LEU A 27 -3.24 9.31 11.95
CA LEU A 27 -2.21 8.95 10.98
C LEU A 27 -2.18 10.00 9.85
N PHE A 28 -1.01 10.58 9.62
CA PHE A 28 -0.84 11.57 8.57
C PHE A 28 -1.09 10.92 7.21
N GLY A 29 -1.99 11.51 6.41
CA GLY A 29 -2.37 10.95 5.11
C GLY A 29 -1.19 10.74 4.17
N GLY A 30 -0.18 11.65 4.21
CA GLY A 30 1.06 11.48 3.44
C GLY A 30 1.86 10.24 3.83
N HIS A 31 1.87 9.89 5.12
CA HIS A 31 2.54 8.68 5.60
C HIS A 31 1.79 7.42 5.13
N LEU A 32 0.46 7.40 5.23
CA LEU A 32 -0.35 6.30 4.69
C LEU A 32 -0.14 6.12 3.18
N MET A 33 -0.09 7.22 2.41
CA MET A 33 0.21 7.15 0.97
C MET A 33 1.60 6.59 0.68
N SER A 34 2.60 6.91 1.50
CA SER A 34 3.96 6.34 1.38
C SER A 34 3.95 4.82 1.56
N ILE A 35 3.22 4.31 2.56
CA ILE A 35 3.05 2.87 2.78
C ILE A 35 2.36 2.21 1.56
N MET A 36 1.29 2.85 1.06
CA MET A 36 0.54 2.36 -0.11
C MET A 36 1.39 2.31 -1.38
N ASP A 37 2.16 3.37 -1.66
CA ASP A 37 3.05 3.45 -2.82
C ASP A 37 4.16 2.39 -2.73
N ARG A 38 4.75 2.20 -1.54
CA ARG A 38 5.74 1.13 -1.30
C ARG A 38 5.17 -0.26 -1.58
N ALA A 39 3.95 -0.54 -1.13
CA ALA A 39 3.28 -1.81 -1.44
C ALA A 39 3.05 -1.99 -2.95
N ALA A 40 2.70 -0.91 -3.66
CA ALA A 40 2.51 -0.95 -5.10
C ALA A 40 3.80 -1.20 -5.87
N GLY A 41 4.88 -0.48 -5.55
CA GLY A 41 6.19 -0.65 -6.16
C GLY A 41 6.74 -2.06 -5.94
N LEU A 42 6.64 -2.59 -4.72
CA LEU A 42 7.03 -3.97 -4.43
C LEU A 42 6.19 -4.99 -5.22
N ALA A 43 4.87 -4.77 -5.36
CA ALA A 43 4.02 -5.66 -6.16
C ALA A 43 4.40 -5.63 -7.65
N ALA A 44 4.69 -4.45 -8.21
CA ALA A 44 5.13 -4.31 -9.60
C ALA A 44 6.50 -4.96 -9.84
N SER A 45 7.48 -4.68 -8.99
CA SER A 45 8.81 -5.30 -9.06
C SER A 45 8.78 -6.80 -8.86
N LYS A 46 7.97 -7.33 -7.92
CA LYS A 46 7.77 -8.78 -7.73
C LYS A 46 7.13 -9.43 -8.96
N PHE A 47 6.21 -8.74 -9.63
CA PHE A 47 5.49 -9.25 -10.80
C PHE A 47 6.40 -9.40 -12.02
N ALA A 48 7.18 -8.37 -12.34
CA ALA A 48 8.00 -8.30 -13.55
C ALA A 48 9.48 -8.65 -13.32
N HIS A 49 9.94 -8.68 -12.07
CA HIS A 49 11.33 -8.92 -11.68
C HIS A 49 12.31 -7.87 -12.22
N GLU A 50 11.84 -6.62 -12.23
CA GLU A 50 12.52 -5.42 -12.74
C GLU A 50 12.30 -4.23 -11.80
N GLU A 51 13.04 -3.14 -12.01
CA GLU A 51 12.87 -1.88 -11.28
C GLU A 51 11.70 -1.07 -11.86
N PHE A 52 10.90 -0.48 -10.96
CA PHE A 52 9.75 0.34 -11.33
C PHE A 52 9.79 1.69 -10.62
N VAL A 53 9.16 2.68 -11.25
CA VAL A 53 8.92 4.01 -10.68
C VAL A 53 7.44 4.34 -10.76
N THR A 54 6.94 5.08 -9.78
CA THR A 54 5.54 5.51 -9.74
C THR A 54 5.31 6.65 -10.72
N VAL A 55 4.54 6.39 -11.78
CA VAL A 55 4.22 7.38 -12.83
C VAL A 55 3.00 8.22 -12.43
N SER A 56 1.99 7.58 -11.85
CA SER A 56 0.75 8.23 -11.44
C SER A 56 0.07 7.44 -10.34
N VAL A 57 -0.73 8.16 -9.55
CA VAL A 57 -1.71 7.57 -8.63
C VAL A 57 -3.08 8.07 -9.09
N ASP A 58 -4.01 7.14 -9.27
CA ASP A 58 -5.39 7.47 -9.61
C ASP A 58 -6.15 8.05 -8.39
N ALA A 59 -7.48 7.99 -8.39
CA ALA A 59 -8.27 8.48 -7.28
C ALA A 59 -8.00 7.69 -5.98
N LEU A 60 -7.49 8.38 -4.96
CA LEU A 60 -7.35 7.89 -3.60
C LEU A 60 -8.39 8.54 -2.69
N LYS A 61 -9.01 7.74 -1.82
CA LYS A 61 -10.00 8.21 -0.84
C LYS A 61 -9.64 7.70 0.55
N PHE A 62 -9.60 8.60 1.53
CA PHE A 62 -9.46 8.24 2.95
C PHE A 62 -10.86 8.08 3.55
N GLU A 63 -11.26 6.85 3.86
CA GLU A 63 -12.61 6.57 4.37
C GLU A 63 -12.75 6.79 5.87
N ARG A 64 -11.72 6.45 6.66
CA ARG A 64 -11.72 6.53 8.12
C ARG A 64 -10.34 6.88 8.65
N PRO A 65 -10.25 7.58 9.79
CA PRO A 65 -8.96 7.83 10.45
C PRO A 65 -8.35 6.54 11.02
N ALA A 66 -7.02 6.51 11.11
CA ALA A 66 -6.27 5.57 11.92
C ALA A 66 -5.52 6.33 13.01
N TYR A 67 -5.21 5.66 14.11
CA TYR A 67 -4.62 6.26 15.30
C TYR A 67 -3.31 5.58 15.67
N GLN A 68 -2.54 6.24 16.55
CA GLN A 68 -1.34 5.67 17.13
C GLN A 68 -1.62 4.28 17.73
N GLY A 69 -0.76 3.31 17.43
CA GLY A 69 -0.88 1.92 17.87
C GLY A 69 -1.79 1.04 17.00
N ASP A 70 -2.56 1.61 16.07
CA ASP A 70 -3.23 0.83 15.04
C ASP A 70 -2.18 0.16 14.13
N ILE A 71 -2.51 -1.01 13.60
CA ILE A 71 -1.73 -1.69 12.57
C ILE A 71 -2.37 -1.41 11.22
N ILE A 72 -1.62 -0.82 10.31
CA ILE A 72 -2.04 -0.58 8.93
C ILE A 72 -1.66 -1.79 8.10
N ARG A 73 -2.68 -2.51 7.62
CA ARG A 73 -2.50 -3.60 6.67
C ARG A 73 -2.77 -3.11 5.27
N THR A 74 -1.73 -3.11 4.46
CA THR A 74 -1.78 -2.64 3.07
C THR A 74 -1.52 -3.78 2.11
N ILE A 75 -2.40 -3.94 1.13
CA ILE A 75 -2.32 -4.98 0.11
C ILE A 75 -2.16 -4.32 -1.26
N GLY A 76 -1.06 -4.62 -1.94
CA GLY A 76 -0.83 -4.24 -3.34
C GLY A 76 -0.99 -5.46 -4.25
N LYS A 77 -1.85 -5.36 -5.27
CA LYS A 77 -2.06 -6.43 -6.25
C LYS A 77 -2.04 -5.88 -7.68
N VAL A 78 -1.24 -6.49 -8.55
CA VAL A 78 -1.25 -6.19 -9.98
C VAL A 78 -2.61 -6.61 -10.56
N VAL A 79 -3.31 -5.67 -11.20
CA VAL A 79 -4.64 -5.89 -11.79
C VAL A 79 -4.67 -5.63 -13.29
N TRP A 80 -3.66 -4.94 -13.82
CA TRP A 80 -3.58 -4.61 -15.23
C TRP A 80 -2.11 -4.43 -15.65
N THR A 81 -1.83 -4.66 -16.93
CA THR A 81 -0.48 -4.54 -17.49
C THR A 81 -0.50 -4.02 -18.92
N SER A 82 0.54 -3.28 -19.28
CA SER A 82 0.89 -2.89 -20.65
C SER A 82 2.34 -3.30 -20.95
N PRO A 83 2.86 -3.06 -22.16
CA PRO A 83 4.25 -3.37 -22.49
C PRO A 83 5.31 -2.74 -21.56
N ARG A 84 5.00 -1.59 -20.93
CA ARG A 84 5.93 -0.82 -20.06
C ARG A 84 5.32 -0.29 -18.76
N THR A 85 4.07 -0.65 -18.45
CA THR A 85 3.36 -0.12 -17.28
C THR A 85 2.59 -1.22 -16.59
N VAL A 86 2.50 -1.14 -15.27
CA VAL A 86 1.71 -2.04 -14.44
C VAL A 86 0.70 -1.20 -13.66
N GLY A 87 -0.57 -1.62 -13.69
CA GLY A 87 -1.62 -1.08 -12.84
C GLY A 87 -1.75 -1.92 -11.57
N VAL A 88 -1.57 -1.29 -10.42
CA VAL A 88 -1.66 -1.96 -9.11
C VAL A 88 -2.84 -1.40 -8.33
N LEU A 89 -3.76 -2.28 -7.92
CA LEU A 89 -4.80 -1.94 -6.98
C LEU A 89 -4.22 -2.04 -5.56
N VAL A 90 -4.28 -0.94 -4.82
CA VAL A 90 -3.85 -0.90 -3.42
C VAL A 90 -5.05 -0.68 -2.52
N ARG A 91 -5.17 -1.51 -1.47
CA ARG A 91 -6.16 -1.33 -0.40
C ARG A 91 -5.47 -1.33 0.94
N SER A 92 -5.88 -0.43 1.82
CA SER A 92 -5.35 -0.33 3.17
C SER A 92 -6.48 -0.31 4.17
N CYS A 93 -6.34 -1.07 5.26
CA CYS A 93 -7.24 -1.03 6.41
C CYS A 93 -6.42 -0.93 7.69
N ARG A 94 -7.04 -0.32 8.71
CA ARG A 94 -6.50 -0.33 10.06
C ARG A 94 -7.03 -1.56 10.81
N MET A 95 -6.18 -2.13 11.64
CA MET A 95 -6.43 -3.29 12.46
C MET A 95 -5.94 -2.99 13.88
N THR A 96 -6.42 -3.72 14.87
CA THR A 96 -5.89 -3.61 16.23
C THR A 96 -4.98 -4.81 16.51
N ARG A 97 -4.11 -4.71 17.52
CA ARG A 97 -3.27 -5.85 17.95
C ARG A 97 -4.10 -7.05 18.46
N SER A 98 -5.36 -6.82 18.82
CA SER A 98 -6.28 -7.85 19.31
C SER A 98 -7.11 -8.45 18.17
N ASP A 99 -7.43 -7.65 17.14
CA ASP A 99 -8.29 -8.03 16.03
C ASP A 99 -7.48 -8.02 14.72
N TRP A 100 -7.05 -9.22 14.32
CA TRP A 100 -6.31 -9.46 13.09
C TRP A 100 -7.19 -9.74 11.87
N ASP A 101 -8.51 -9.55 12.01
CA ASP A 101 -9.46 -9.67 10.92
C ASP A 101 -9.72 -8.27 10.32
N PRO A 102 -9.57 -8.09 9.00
CA PRO A 102 -9.66 -6.78 8.33
C PRO A 102 -11.07 -6.22 8.18
#